data_AF-A0A2H0CPC4-F1
#
_entry.id   AF-A0A2H0CPC4-F1
#
_cell.length_a   1.000
_cell.length_b   1.000
_cell.length_c   1.000
_cell.angle_alpha   90.00
_cell.angle_beta   90.00
_cell.angle_gamma   90.00
#
_symmetry.space_group_name_H-M   'P 1'
#
loop_
_entity.id
_entity.type
_entity.pdbx_description
1 polymer ?
#
loop_
_entity_poly.entity_id
_entity_poly.type
_entity_poly.pdbx_seq_one_letter_code
_entity_poly.pdbx_strand_id
1 'polypeptide(L)' 'MSPRYYLFTAILVAVLTLTISWWKQKHTVREIFWVMIKVVFALVVIVAGVLGVAQLLAFLGVAQSGFFL' A
#
# COMPACT_ATOMS: atom_id res chain seq x y z
N MET A 1 -7.70 -39.84 -19.93
CA MET A 1 -6.92 -38.60 -19.70
C MET A 1 -5.47 -38.98 -19.47
N SER A 2 -4.54 -38.44 -20.27
CA SER A 2 -3.14 -38.90 -20.27
C SER A 2 -2.34 -38.31 -19.08
N PRO A 3 -1.52 -39.11 -18.37
CA PRO A 3 -0.63 -38.63 -17.29
C PRO A 3 0.28 -37.46 -17.68
N ARG A 4 0.51 -37.28 -18.99
CA ARG A 4 1.28 -36.18 -19.58
C ARG A 4 0.72 -34.79 -19.23
N TYR A 5 -0.61 -34.67 -19.13
CA TYR A 5 -1.25 -33.40 -18.78
C TYR A 5 -1.00 -33.01 -17.31
N TYR A 6 -0.93 -34.00 -16.40
CA TYR A 6 -0.64 -33.77 -14.99
C TYR A 6 0.84 -33.40 -14.74
N LEU A 7 1.75 -33.99 -15.52
CA LEU A 7 3.16 -33.61 -15.47
C LEU A 7 3.38 -32.18 -15.93
N PHE A 8 2.72 -31.78 -17.02
CA PHE A 8 2.82 -30.42 -17.52
C PHE A 8 2.26 -29.39 -16.53
N THR A 9 1.09 -29.64 -15.95
CA THR A 9 0.52 -28.75 -14.94
C THR A 9 1.35 -28.69 -13.67
N ALA A 10 1.91 -29.81 -13.20
CA ALA A 10 2.79 -29.82 -12.03
C ALA A 10 4.05 -28.97 -12.24
N ILE A 11 4.69 -29.08 -13.42
CA ILE A 11 5.84 -28.25 -13.78
C ILE A 11 5.45 -26.77 -13.83
N LEU A 12 4.31 -26.45 -14.44
CA LEU A 12 3.82 -25.08 -14.56
C LEU A 12 3.55 -24.45 -13.19
N VAL A 13 2.91 -25.19 -12.28
CA VAL A 13 2.66 -24.77 -10.90
C VAL A 13 3.97 -24.57 -10.14
N ALA A 14 4.94 -25.47 -10.30
CA ALA A 14 6.24 -25.35 -9.65
C ALA A 14 7.00 -24.09 -10.10
N VAL A 15 7.03 -23.82 -11.42
CA VAL A 15 7.69 -22.64 -12.00
C VAL A 15 7.01 -21.36 -11.54
N LEU A 16 5.67 -21.29 -11.57
CA LEU A 16 4.93 -20.13 -11.05
C LEU A 16 5.21 -19.88 -9.57
N THR A 17 5.21 -20.95 -8.76
CA THR A 17 5.45 -20.86 -7.31
C THR A 17 6.85 -20.34 -7.01
N LEU A 18 7.86 -20.84 -7.72
CA LEU A 18 9.24 -20.37 -7.59
C LEU A 18 9.38 -18.90 -8.03
N THR A 19 8.72 -18.52 -9.13
CA THR A 19 8.75 -17.14 -9.64
C THR A 19 8.13 -16.17 -8.65
N ILE A 20 6.97 -16.50 -8.08
CA ILE A 20 6.28 -15.68 -7.06
C ILE A 20 7.11 -15.64 -5.77
N SER A 21 7.68 -16.76 -5.33
CA SER A 21 8.54 -16.81 -4.14
C SER A 21 9.79 -15.94 -4.32
N TRP A 22 10.45 -16.02 -5.48
CA TRP A 22 11.60 -15.18 -5.82
C TRP A 22 11.24 -13.69 -5.85
N TRP A 23 10.08 -13.34 -6.42
CA TRP A 23 9.59 -11.97 -6.44
C TRP A 23 9.29 -11.47 -5.02
N LYS A 24 8.60 -12.27 -4.20
CA LYS A 24 8.29 -11.94 -2.81
C LYS A 24 9.57 -11.82 -1.95
N GLN A 25 10.59 -12.60 -2.26
CA GLN A 25 11.90 -12.57 -1.59
C GLN A 25 12.75 -11.36 -2.00
N LYS A 26 12.50 -10.76 -3.19
CA LYS A 26 13.13 -9.48 -3.59
C LYS A 26 12.63 -8.28 -2.78
N HIS A 27 11.44 -8.37 -2.18
CA HIS A 27 11.02 -7.39 -1.19
C HIS A 27 11.82 -7.58 0.09
N THR A 28 12.98 -6.93 0.11
CA THR A 28 13.83 -6.85 1.29
C THR A 28 13.00 -6.25 2.42
N VAL A 29 13.21 -6.68 3.67
CA VAL A 29 12.59 -6.05 4.86
C VAL A 29 12.69 -4.51 4.80
N ARG A 30 13.80 -4.00 4.23
CA ARG A 30 14.03 -2.59 3.93
C ARG A 30 13.03 -1.97 2.95
N GLU A 31 12.64 -2.66 1.88
CA GLU A 31 11.63 -2.17 0.94
C GLU A 31 10.24 -2.12 1.56
N ILE A 32 9.88 -3.16 2.31
CA ILE A 32 8.60 -3.22 3.05
C ILE A 32 8.55 -2.08 4.08
N PHE A 33 9.65 -1.83 4.78
CA PHE A 33 9.78 -0.71 5.72
C PHE A 33 9.67 0.65 5.01
N TRP A 34 10.26 0.80 3.83
CA TRP A 34 10.12 2.02 3.02
C TRP A 34 8.68 2.26 2.54
N VAL A 35 7.95 1.20 2.16
CA VAL A 35 6.52 1.29 1.82
C VAL A 35 5.73 1.72 3.06
N MET A 36 6.01 1.16 4.22
CA MET A 36 5.35 1.55 5.48
C MET A 36 5.61 3.03 5.82
N ILE A 37 6.85 3.52 5.69
CA ILE A 37 7.17 4.93 5.88
C ILE A 37 6.39 5.82 4.90
N LYS A 38 6.31 5.43 3.61
CA LYS A 38 5.55 6.20 2.61
C LYS A 38 4.07 6.28 2.97
N VAL A 39 3.48 5.20 3.49
CA VAL A 39 2.08 5.19 3.94
C VAL A 39 1.87 6.10 5.14
N VAL A 40 2.74 6.03 6.16
CA VAL A 40 2.67 6.91 7.34
C VAL A 40 2.84 8.37 6.93
N PHE A 41 3.79 8.68 6.06
CA PHE A 41 4.01 10.03 5.55
C PHE A 41 2.79 10.55 4.78
N ALA A 42 2.20 9.74 3.91
CA ALA A 42 0.98 10.12 3.20
C ALA A 42 -0.18 10.44 4.17
N LEU A 43 -0.35 9.64 5.22
CA LEU A 43 -1.33 9.89 6.28
C LEU A 43 -1.09 11.24 6.96
N VAL A 44 0.15 11.54 7.35
CA VAL A 44 0.52 12.82 7.97
C VAL A 44 0.20 13.99 7.04
N VAL A 45 0.54 13.89 5.76
CA VAL A 45 0.26 14.94 4.76
C VAL A 45 -1.24 15.16 4.61
N ILE A 46 -2.04 14.09 4.56
CA ILE A 46 -3.50 14.20 4.47
C ILE A 46 -4.06 14.89 5.71
N VAL A 47 -3.67 14.46 6.91
CA VAL A 47 -4.14 15.06 8.17
C VAL A 47 -3.75 16.53 8.24
N ALA A 48 -2.49 16.88 7.95
CA ALA A 48 -2.03 18.26 7.93
C ALA A 48 -2.78 19.11 6.89
N GLY A 49 -3.05 18.57 5.71
CA GLY A 49 -3.83 19.22 4.67
C GLY A 49 -5.26 19.48 5.13
N VAL A 50 -5.93 18.50 5.74
CA VAL A 50 -7.28 18.65 6.28
C VAL A 50 -7.32 19.71 7.37
N LEU A 51 -6.39 19.69 8.33
CA LEU A 51 -6.31 20.70 9.38
C LEU A 51 -6.05 22.10 8.82
N GLY A 52 -5.13 22.23 7.87
CA GLY A 52 -4.82 23.50 7.22
C GLY A 52 -6.01 24.09 6.46
N VAL A 53 -6.71 23.26 5.69
CA VAL A 53 -7.94 23.67 4.97
C VAL A 53 -9.03 24.06 5.95
N ALA A 54 -9.21 23.31 7.03
CA ALA A 54 -10.19 23.63 8.06
C ALA A 54 -9.91 24.99 8.70
N GLN A 55 -8.66 25.27 9.04
CA GLN A 55 -8.25 26.54 9.62
C GLN A 55 -8.40 27.70 8.63
N LEU A 56 -8.12 27.48 7.34
CA LEU A 56 -8.35 28.46 6.29
C LEU A 56 -9.84 28.79 6.13
N LEU A 57 -10.70 27.77 6.12
CA LEU A 57 -12.14 27.96 6.05
C LEU A 57 -12.70 28.67 7.29
N ALA A 58 -12.14 28.38 8.47
CA ALA A 58 -12.48 29.09 9.70
C ALA A 58 -12.05 30.56 9.65
N PHE A 59 -10.84 30.84 9.15
CA PHE A 59 -10.36 32.21 8.93
C PHE A 59 -11.24 33.00 7.95
N LEU A 60 -11.73 32.34 6.90
CA LEU A 60 -12.66 32.92 5.93
C LEU A 60 -14.11 33.06 6.44
N GLY A 61 -14.40 32.61 7.67
CA GLY A 61 -15.74 32.65 8.25
C GLY A 61 -16.74 31.65 7.64
N VAL A 62 -16.25 30.71 6.83
CA VAL A 62 -17.05 29.66 6.18
C VAL A 62 -17.29 28.47 7.13
N ALA A 63 -16.31 28.17 7.99
CA ALA A 63 -16.38 27.07 8.94
C ALA A 63 -16.38 27.58 10.39
N GLN A 64 -17.15 26.93 11.27
CA GLN A 64 -17.20 27.26 12.69
C GLN A 64 -15.89 26.86 13.38
N SER A 65 -15.33 27.76 14.21
CA SER A 65 -14.14 27.48 15.02
C SER A 65 -14.47 26.36 16.02
N GLY A 66 -13.96 25.15 15.76
CA GLY A 66 -14.25 23.95 16.57
C GLY A 66 -14.58 22.68 15.78
N PHE A 67 -14.63 22.71 14.45
CA PHE A 67 -14.94 21.51 13.64
C PHE A 67 -14.00 20.31 13.87
N PHE A 68 -12.77 20.53 14.36
CA PHE A 68 -11.77 19.49 14.63
C PHE A 68 -11.29 19.43 16.10
N LEU A 69 -11.92 20.17 17.03
CA LEU A 69 -11.53 20.24 18.45
C LEU A 69 -12.72 19.96 19.36
#